data_AF-A0A7J8LEZ9-F1
#
_entry.id   AF-A0A7J8LEZ9-F1
#
_cell.length_a   1.000
_cell.length_b   1.000
_cell.length_c   1.000
_cell.angle_alpha   90.00
_cell.angle_beta   90.00
_cell.angle_gamma   90.00
#
_symmetry.space_group_name_H-M   'P 1'
#
loop_
_entity.id
_entity.type
_entity.pdbx_description
1 polymer ?
#
loop_
_entity_poly.entity_id
_entity_poly.type
_entity_poly.pdbx_seq_one_letter_code
_entity_poly.pdbx_strand_id
1 'polypeptide(L)'
;MDPENGYFMEKFNSEDDYIKALFEGLWVVFGHYLTVQPCSTSFLTNKAHPMRFMGWIRLLRLFGMLYKKSILKKISGTIGCVVKIDENTKN
;
A
#
# COMPACT_ATOMS: atom_id res chain seq x y z
N MET A 1 14.42 -15.71 14.28
CA MET A 1 14.18 -16.26 12.93
C MET A 1 14.09 -15.08 12.01
N ASP A 2 15.22 -14.67 11.45
CA ASP A 2 15.23 -13.68 10.38
C ASP A 2 14.38 -14.22 9.22
N PRO A 3 13.49 -13.42 8.63
CA PRO A 3 12.79 -13.86 7.44
C PRO A 3 13.81 -13.95 6.31
N GLU A 4 14.22 -15.16 5.95
CA GLU A 4 14.93 -15.40 4.69
C GLU A 4 14.11 -14.81 3.53
N ASN A 5 14.81 -14.31 2.51
CA ASN A 5 14.27 -13.67 1.28
C ASN A 5 13.79 -12.21 1.37
N GLY A 6 14.30 -11.41 2.32
CA GLY A 6 14.06 -9.95 2.30
C GLY A 6 12.64 -9.54 2.72
N TYR A 7 11.97 -10.40 3.47
CA TYR A 7 10.73 -10.06 4.15
C TYR A 7 11.02 -9.54 5.56
N PHE A 8 10.12 -8.74 6.10
CA PHE A 8 10.19 -8.23 7.47
C PHE A 8 8.81 -8.35 8.10
N MET A 9 8.77 -8.67 9.40
CA MET A 9 7.52 -8.75 10.15
C MET A 9 7.64 -7.92 11.42
N GLU A 10 6.74 -6.96 11.57
CA GLU A 10 6.70 -6.07 12.73
C GLU A 10 5.35 -6.25 13.44
N LYS A 11 5.37 -6.25 14.78
CA LYS A 11 4.16 -6.27 15.60
C LYS A 11 3.93 -4.88 16.19
N PHE A 12 2.75 -4.33 15.94
CA PHE A 12 2.36 -3.04 16.48
C PHE A 12 1.63 -3.21 17.80
N ASN A 13 1.95 -2.38 18.79
CA ASN A 13 1.25 -2.34 20.08
C ASN A 13 0.05 -1.38 20.06
N SER A 14 -0.04 -0.51 19.05
CA SER A 14 -1.11 0.45 18.83
C SER A 14 -1.79 0.16 17.51
N GLU A 15 -3.13 0.10 17.52
CA GLU A 15 -3.93 -0.04 16.30
C GLU A 15 -3.74 1.17 15.38
N ASP A 16 -3.59 2.37 15.94
CA ASP A 16 -3.34 3.58 15.15
C ASP A 16 -2.01 3.48 14.40
N ASP A 17 -0.95 2.99 15.06
CA ASP A 17 0.36 2.85 14.41
C ASP A 17 0.34 1.76 13.34
N TYR A 18 -0.42 0.68 13.57
CA TYR A 18 -0.67 -0.36 12.57
C TYR A 18 -1.41 0.19 11.34
N ILE A 19 -2.50 0.93 11.55
CA ILE A 19 -3.29 1.55 10.48
C ILE A 19 -2.44 2.54 9.70
N LYS A 20 -1.67 3.40 10.39
CA LYS A 20 -0.74 4.33 9.75
C LYS A 20 0.28 3.57 8.90
N ALA A 21 0.88 2.52 9.47
CA ALA A 21 1.87 1.77 8.74
C ALA A 21 1.31 1.06 7.50
N LEU A 22 0.05 0.61 7.56
CA LEU A 22 -0.60 -0.05 6.45
C LEU A 22 -1.15 0.92 5.39
N PHE A 23 -1.61 2.11 5.79
CA PHE A 23 -2.43 3.00 4.96
C PHE A 23 -1.92 4.44 4.78
N GLU A 24 -0.78 4.82 5.34
CA GLU A 24 -0.28 6.22 5.25
C GLU A 24 0.98 6.44 4.41
N GLY A 25 1.47 5.46 3.64
CA GLY A 25 2.37 5.82 2.54
C GLY A 25 3.09 4.70 1.80
N LEU A 26 3.73 5.10 0.70
CA LEU A 26 4.77 4.30 0.04
C LEU A 26 5.97 4.22 0.97
N TRP A 27 6.25 3.01 1.43
CA TRP A 27 7.45 2.73 2.18
C TRP A 27 8.63 2.72 1.22
N VAL A 28 9.50 3.72 1.36
CA VAL A 28 10.77 3.80 0.64
C VAL A 28 11.88 3.68 1.65
N VAL A 29 12.63 2.58 1.59
CA VAL A 29 13.78 2.33 2.45
C VAL A 29 15.00 2.14 1.56
N PHE A 30 16.01 2.98 1.72
CA PHE A 30 17.20 3.03 0.85
C PHE A 30 16.88 3.09 -0.65
N GLY A 31 15.84 3.84 -1.04
CA GLY A 31 15.42 3.98 -2.45
C GLY A 31 14.65 2.78 -3.01
N HIS A 32 14.40 1.74 -2.22
CA HIS A 32 13.61 0.59 -2.61
C HIS A 32 12.17 0.74 -2.11
N TYR A 33 11.20 0.44 -2.97
CA TYR A 33 9.79 0.40 -2.61
C TYR A 33 9.46 -0.90 -1.88
N LEU A 34 8.94 -0.78 -0.66
CA LEU A 34 8.46 -1.92 0.11
C LEU A 34 6.95 -2.10 -0.08
N THR A 35 6.54 -3.35 -0.21
CA THR A 35 5.12 -3.73 -0.15
C THR A 35 4.77 -4.07 1.28
N VAL A 36 3.74 -3.42 1.82
CA VAL A 36 3.23 -3.69 3.17
C VAL A 36 1.89 -4.41 3.05
N GLN A 37 1.72 -5.46 3.84
CA GLN A 37 0.48 -6.22 3.92
C GLN A 37 0.26 -6.72 5.35
N PRO A 38 -0.99 -6.96 5.76
CA PRO A 38 -1.28 -7.65 7.01
C PRO A 38 -0.58 -9.01 7.02
N CYS A 39 0.11 -9.32 8.12
CA CYS A 39 0.68 -10.64 8.29
C CYS A 39 -0.44 -11.69 8.34
N SER A 40 -0.41 -12.67 7.43
CA SER A 40 -1.27 -13.84 7.51
C SER A 40 -0.56 -14.97 8.25
N THR A 41 -1.28 -15.74 9.06
CA THR A 41 -0.74 -16.90 9.77
C THR A 41 -0.24 -18.01 8.85
N SER A 42 -0.61 -17.98 7.56
CA SER A 42 -0.16 -18.89 6.51
C SER A 42 1.01 -18.37 5.67
N PHE A 43 1.66 -17.27 6.08
CA PHE A 43 2.77 -16.69 5.34
C PHE A 43 4.00 -17.63 5.36
N LEU A 44 4.35 -18.17 4.18
CA LEU A 44 5.51 -19.04 3.98
C LEU A 44 6.51 -18.34 3.06
N THR A 45 7.69 -18.00 3.58
CA THR A 45 8.78 -17.33 2.83
C THR A 45 9.24 -18.10 1.59
N ASN A 46 9.02 -19.42 1.52
CA ASN A 46 9.42 -20.24 0.37
C ASN A 46 8.37 -20.38 -0.76
N LYS A 47 7.12 -19.93 -0.55
CA LYS A 47 6.03 -20.00 -1.56
C LYS A 47 5.47 -18.63 -1.97
N ALA A 48 5.83 -17.56 -1.26
CA ALA A 48 5.04 -16.34 -1.23
C ALA A 48 5.31 -15.38 -2.39
N HIS A 49 4.72 -15.64 -3.55
CA HIS A 49 4.19 -14.52 -4.34
C HIS A 49 2.84 -14.13 -3.72
N PRO A 50 2.66 -12.89 -3.24
CA PRO A 50 1.37 -12.50 -2.67
C PRO A 50 0.30 -12.55 -3.77
N MET A 51 -0.67 -13.46 -3.63
CA MET A 51 -1.82 -13.58 -4.53
C MET A 51 -2.67 -12.29 -4.56
N ARG A 52 -2.55 -11.47 -3.52
CA ARG A 52 -3.09 -10.12 -3.41
C ARG A 52 -2.10 -9.27 -2.61
N PHE A 53 -1.67 -8.16 -3.18
CA PHE A 53 -0.84 -7.18 -2.48
C PHE A 53 -1.59 -5.86 -2.37
N MET A 54 -1.34 -5.13 -1.30
CA MET A 54 -1.81 -3.77 -1.13
C MET A 54 -0.69 -2.82 -1.52
N GLY A 55 -0.98 -1.89 -2.42
CA GLY A 55 0.03 -1.00 -2.99
C GLY A 55 -0.54 0.36 -3.31
N TRP A 56 0.34 1.34 -3.29
CA TRP A 56 0.03 2.71 -3.66
C TRP A 56 0.25 2.92 -5.15
N ILE A 57 -0.77 3.46 -5.81
CA ILE A 57 -0.67 3.80 -7.22
C ILE A 57 -0.66 5.32 -7.32
N ARG A 58 0.47 5.85 -7.79
CA ARG A 58 0.59 7.27 -8.11
C ARG A 58 0.25 7.48 -9.59
N LEU A 59 -0.86 8.14 -9.86
CA LEU A 59 -1.26 8.53 -11.21
C LEU A 59 -0.51 9.81 -11.62
N LEU A 60 0.68 9.65 -12.20
CA LEU A 60 1.46 10.77 -12.74
C LEU A 60 0.80 11.30 -14.02
N ARG A 61 0.85 12.62 -14.24
CA ARG A 61 0.33 13.31 -15.44
C ARG A 61 -1.19 13.28 -15.64
N LEU A 62 -1.95 13.08 -14.57
CA LEU A 62 -3.39 13.29 -14.64
C LEU A 62 -3.68 14.80 -14.81
N PHE A 63 -4.40 15.19 -15.86
CA PHE A 63 -4.83 16.58 -16.02
C PHE A 63 -5.63 17.03 -14.79
N GLY A 64 -5.43 18.27 -14.32
CA GLY A 64 -6.07 18.76 -13.09
C GLY A 64 -7.60 18.59 -13.08
N MET A 65 -8.25 18.69 -14.25
CA MET A 65 -9.70 18.46 -14.40
C MET A 65 -10.15 17.03 -14.10
N LEU A 66 -9.25 16.06 -14.22
CA LEU A 66 -9.48 14.64 -13.96
C LEU A 66 -9.18 14.26 -12.50
N TYR A 67 -8.60 15.17 -11.71
CA TYR A 67 -8.36 14.99 -10.27
C TYR A 67 -9.63 15.22 -9.44
N LYS A 68 -10.79 14.80 -9.97
CA LYS A 68 -12.05 14.77 -9.21
C LYS A 68 -12.15 13.42 -8.52
N LYS A 69 -12.55 13.42 -7.25
CA LYS A 69 -12.72 12.21 -6.44
C LYS A 69 -13.58 11.14 -7.12
N SER A 70 -14.64 11.55 -7.82
CA SER A 70 -15.51 10.64 -8.58
C SER A 70 -14.78 9.95 -9.74
N ILE A 71 -13.91 10.67 -10.45
CA ILE A 71 -13.09 10.13 -11.55
C ILE A 71 -12.02 9.21 -10.99
N LEU A 72 -11.29 9.65 -9.96
CA LEU A 72 -10.27 8.85 -9.29
C LEU A 72 -10.85 7.54 -8.75
N LYS A 73 -12.03 7.57 -8.12
CA LYS A 73 -12.72 6.37 -7.62
C LYS A 73 -13.10 5.40 -8.75
N LYS A 74 -13.47 5.92 -9.92
CA LYS A 74 -13.83 5.08 -11.07
C LYS A 74 -12.59 4.43 -11.69
N ILE A 75 -11.49 5.18 -11.84
CA ILE A 75 -10.21 4.65 -12.31
C ILE A 75 -9.66 3.62 -11.32
N SER A 76 -9.60 3.95 -10.03
CA SER A 76 -9.06 3.03 -9.02
C SER A 76 -9.93 1.78 -8.88
N GLY A 77 -11.26 1.90 -8.98
CA GLY A 77 -12.18 0.77 -9.01
C GLY A 77 -12.01 -0.17 -10.22
N THR A 78 -11.53 0.34 -11.36
CA THR A 78 -11.17 -0.52 -12.51
C THR A 78 -9.84 -1.25 -12.32
N ILE A 79 -8.92 -0.70 -11.51
CA ILE A 79 -7.63 -1.33 -11.21
C ILE A 79 -7.79 -2.39 -10.10
N GLY A 80 -8.62 -2.13 -9.09
CA GLY A 80 -8.85 -3.07 -8.00
C GLY A 80 -9.68 -2.52 -6.85
N CYS A 81 -9.56 -3.17 -5.68
CA CYS A 81 -10.22 -2.73 -4.46
C CYS A 81 -9.54 -1.45 -3.94
N VAL A 82 -10.34 -0.41 -3.74
CA VAL A 82 -9.86 0.91 -3.32
C VAL A 82 -10.07 1.04 -1.83
N VAL A 83 -8.98 1.14 -1.06
CA VAL A 83 -9.06 1.31 0.40
C VAL A 83 -9.05 2.79 0.79
N LYS A 84 -8.19 3.59 0.16
CA LYS A 84 -8.06 5.02 0.42
C LYS A 84 -7.71 5.76 -0.87
N ILE A 85 -8.20 6.99 -1.02
CA ILE A 85 -7.79 7.94 -2.06
C ILE A 85 -7.27 9.16 -1.32
N ASP A 86 -5.96 9.43 -1.39
CA ASP A 86 -5.41 10.67 -0.88
C ASP A 86 -5.73 11.81 -1.84
N GLU A 87 -6.39 12.83 -1.31
CA GLU A 87 -6.60 14.08 -2.02
C GLU A 87 -5.29 14.87 -1.95
N ASN A 88 -4.87 15.43 -3.09
CA ASN A 88 -3.67 16.25 -3.10
C ASN A 88 -3.92 17.43 -2.16
N THR A 89 -3.10 17.57 -1.12
CA THR A 89 -3.17 18.70 -0.20
C THR A 89 -3.09 19.95 -1.04
N LYS A 90 -4.16 20.75 -1.05
CA LYS A 90 -4.06 22.13 -1.50
C LYS A 90 -2.97 22.76 -0.63
N ASN A 91 -1.86 23.16 -1.25
CA ASN A 91 -0.94 24.12 -0.63
C ASN A 91 -1.70 25.39 -0.27
#